data_AF-A0ABD0NAL7-F1
#
_entry.id   AF-A0ABD0NAL7-F1
#
_cell.length_a   1.000
_cell.length_b   1.000
_cell.length_c   1.000
_cell.angle_alpha   90.00
_cell.angle_beta   90.00
_cell.angle_gamma   90.00
#
_symmetry.space_group_name_H-M   'P 1'
#
loop_
_entity.id
_entity.type
_entity.pdbx_description
1 polymer ?
#
loop_
_entity_poly.entity_id
_entity_poly.type
_entity_poly.pdbx_seq_one_letter_code
_entity_poly.pdbx_strand_id
1 'polypeptide(L)'
;QLGVAPFSEGPWPMYIHPQLLLIWQHKASQQGEPDVPECMKVWERFVGTLKQHTLQGAVPADEDLNVEHLQLLLLIFHNFSEKGRRNVLTLCMQAIAEIAAHVDSQLQAVPLNLARILLVFDYLLHQYSKAPMYLFEQ
;
A
#
# COMPACT_ATOMS: atom_id res chain seq x y z
N GLN A 1 15.53 14.68 -4.95
CA GLN A 1 15.40 13.58 -3.97
C GLN A 1 14.18 12.75 -4.35
N LEU A 2 14.28 11.42 -4.41
CA LEU A 2 13.22 10.55 -4.95
C LEU A 2 11.99 10.37 -4.03
N GLY A 3 11.94 11.01 -2.84
CA GLY A 3 10.77 11.02 -1.93
C GLY A 3 10.38 9.66 -1.28
N VAL A 4 10.92 8.55 -1.80
CA VAL A 4 10.65 7.16 -1.39
C VAL A 4 11.37 6.73 -0.12
N ALA A 5 12.04 7.64 0.59
CA ALA A 5 12.69 7.29 1.85
C ALA A 5 11.60 7.07 2.93
N PRO A 6 11.57 5.93 3.64
CA PRO A 6 10.52 5.62 4.61
C PRO A 6 10.28 6.74 5.63
N PHE A 7 11.34 7.43 6.05
CA PHE A 7 11.29 8.49 7.05
C PHE A 7 11.41 9.91 6.50
N SER A 8 11.26 10.13 5.18
CA SER A 8 11.19 11.50 4.67
C SER A 8 9.84 12.15 5.01
N GLU A 9 9.88 13.44 5.34
CA GLU A 9 8.69 14.27 5.52
C GLU A 9 7.91 14.46 4.21
N GLY A 10 6.59 14.64 4.33
CA GLY A 10 5.69 14.92 3.20
C GLY A 10 4.94 13.70 2.62
N PRO A 11 4.10 13.92 1.59
CA PRO A 11 3.28 12.85 0.99
C PRO A 11 4.15 11.76 0.36
N TRP A 12 3.61 10.56 0.28
CA TRP A 12 4.28 9.45 -0.40
C TRP A 12 4.27 9.70 -1.92
N PRO A 13 5.41 9.56 -2.62
CA PRO A 13 5.44 9.76 -4.06
C PRO A 13 4.59 8.71 -4.77
N MET A 14 3.72 9.12 -5.69
CA MET A 14 2.83 8.22 -6.44
C MET A 14 3.54 7.53 -7.62
N TYR A 15 4.71 8.05 -8.01
CA TYR A 15 5.58 7.48 -9.05
C TYR A 15 6.85 6.86 -8.45
N ILE A 16 7.17 5.63 -8.85
CA ILE A 16 8.41 4.95 -8.48
C ILE A 16 9.14 4.47 -9.74
N HIS A 17 10.43 4.82 -9.86
CA HIS A 17 11.25 4.44 -11.00
C HIS A 17 11.58 2.94 -10.99
N PRO A 18 11.56 2.22 -12.13
CA PRO A 18 11.84 0.78 -12.21
C PRO A 18 13.17 0.35 -11.58
N GLN A 19 14.21 1.19 -11.68
CA GLN A 19 15.52 0.91 -11.08
C GLN A 19 15.48 0.78 -9.55
N LEU A 20 14.58 1.51 -8.88
CA LEU A 20 14.40 1.38 -7.43
C LEU A 20 13.84 0.00 -7.09
N LEU A 21 12.89 -0.51 -7.87
CA LEU A 21 12.29 -1.83 -7.64
C LEU A 21 13.35 -2.92 -7.63
N LEU A 22 14.29 -2.90 -8.59
CA LEU A 22 15.39 -3.86 -8.66
C LEU A 22 16.28 -3.82 -7.41
N ILE A 23 16.56 -2.62 -6.89
CA ILE A 23 17.36 -2.45 -5.67
C ILE A 23 16.61 -3.04 -4.46
N TRP A 24 15.31 -2.78 -4.34
CA TRP A 24 14.49 -3.31 -3.25
C TRP A 24 14.34 -4.83 -3.33
N GLN A 25 14.15 -5.39 -4.52
CA GLN A 25 14.11 -6.85 -4.72
C GLN A 25 15.44 -7.50 -4.30
N HIS A 26 16.56 -6.94 -4.72
CA HIS A 26 17.87 -7.44 -4.33
C HIS A 26 18.06 -7.38 -2.81
N LYS A 27 17.71 -6.26 -2.17
CA LYS A 27 17.78 -6.13 -0.71
C LYS A 27 16.85 -7.09 0.02
N ALA A 28 15.61 -7.24 -0.43
CA ALA A 28 14.64 -8.18 0.15
C ALA A 28 15.12 -9.63 0.06
N SER A 29 15.79 -10.00 -1.04
CA SER A 29 16.37 -11.35 -1.17
C SER A 29 17.55 -11.62 -0.23
N GLN A 30 18.20 -10.57 0.28
CA GLN A 30 19.32 -10.67 1.22
C GLN A 30 18.90 -10.47 2.69
N GLN A 31 17.82 -9.71 2.93
CA GLN A 31 17.26 -9.55 4.27
C GLN A 31 16.47 -10.79 4.68
N GLY A 32 16.95 -11.50 5.69
CA GLY A 32 16.24 -12.64 6.29
C GLY A 32 15.22 -12.26 7.37
N GLU A 33 15.15 -10.98 7.74
CA GLU A 33 14.28 -10.51 8.83
C GLU A 33 12.98 -9.92 8.26
N PRO A 34 11.81 -10.53 8.52
CA PRO A 34 10.53 -9.94 8.16
C PRO A 34 10.20 -8.75 9.07
N ASP A 35 9.22 -7.94 8.66
CA ASP A 35 8.64 -6.85 9.49
C ASP A 35 9.58 -5.68 9.82
N VAL A 36 10.53 -5.41 8.93
CA VAL A 36 11.41 -4.24 9.01
C VAL A 36 10.58 -2.94 9.14
N PRO A 37 10.85 -2.07 10.14
CA PRO A 37 10.04 -0.87 10.41
C PRO A 37 9.88 0.07 9.22
N GLU A 38 10.93 0.23 8.43
CA GLU A 38 10.98 0.98 7.18
C GLU A 38 9.90 0.53 6.20
N CYS A 39 9.73 -0.79 6.05
CA CYS A 39 8.73 -1.37 5.17
C CYS A 39 7.31 -1.06 5.65
N MET A 40 7.07 -1.11 6.96
CA MET A 40 5.76 -0.73 7.51
C MET A 40 5.49 0.75 7.31
N LYS A 41 6.54 1.57 7.43
CA LYS A 41 6.43 3.02 7.22
C LYS A 41 6.07 3.39 5.78
N VAL A 42 6.54 2.64 4.79
CA VAL A 42 6.09 2.78 3.39
C VAL A 42 4.58 2.61 3.28
N TRP A 43 4.03 1.56 3.89
CA TRP A 43 2.58 1.30 3.90
C TRP A 43 1.80 2.41 4.62
N GLU A 44 2.26 2.87 5.79
CA GLU A 44 1.65 4.00 6.51
C GLU A 44 1.58 5.26 5.65
N ARG A 45 2.69 5.61 4.98
CA ARG A 45 2.75 6.81 4.13
C ARG A 45 1.87 6.67 2.89
N PHE A 46 1.87 5.51 2.24
CA PHE A 46 1.03 5.22 1.08
C PHE A 46 -0.46 5.33 1.41
N VAL A 47 -0.92 4.57 2.42
CA VAL A 47 -2.33 4.58 2.85
C VAL A 47 -2.74 5.95 3.36
N GLY A 48 -1.87 6.62 4.13
CA GLY A 48 -2.10 7.98 4.62
C GLY A 48 -2.28 8.98 3.48
N THR A 49 -1.47 8.90 2.42
CA THR A 49 -1.55 9.78 1.25
C THR A 49 -2.86 9.58 0.51
N LEU A 50 -3.24 8.32 0.21
CA LEU A 50 -4.53 8.03 -0.46
C LEU A 50 -5.72 8.47 0.40
N LYS A 51 -5.65 8.26 1.73
CA LYS A 51 -6.69 8.71 2.66
C LYS A 51 -6.86 10.22 2.62
N GLN A 52 -5.76 10.98 2.73
CA GLN A 52 -5.81 12.45 2.68
C GLN A 52 -6.34 12.95 1.32
N HIS A 53 -5.87 12.37 0.21
CA HIS A 53 -6.36 12.74 -1.13
C HIS A 53 -7.86 12.48 -1.30
N THR A 54 -8.35 11.38 -0.70
CA THR A 54 -9.78 11.08 -0.69
C THR A 54 -10.51 12.15 0.12
N LEU A 55 -10.19 12.31 1.42
CA LEU A 55 -10.88 13.23 2.33
C LEU A 55 -10.88 14.69 1.85
N GLN A 56 -9.82 15.15 1.17
CA GLN A 56 -9.71 16.52 0.68
C GLN A 56 -10.48 16.76 -0.63
N GLY A 57 -11.07 15.71 -1.24
CA GLY A 57 -11.74 15.81 -2.54
C GLY A 57 -10.78 16.28 -3.63
N ALA A 58 -9.48 16.05 -3.45
CA ALA A 58 -8.46 16.50 -4.39
C ALA A 58 -8.76 15.86 -5.75
N VAL A 59 -8.93 16.69 -6.78
CA VAL A 59 -8.89 16.22 -8.17
C VAL A 59 -7.61 15.41 -8.27
N PRO A 60 -7.65 14.16 -8.78
CA PRO A 60 -6.45 13.39 -8.94
C PRO A 60 -5.47 14.28 -9.71
N ALA A 61 -4.36 14.65 -9.08
CA ALA A 61 -3.20 15.04 -9.87
C ALA A 61 -3.01 13.87 -10.86
N ASP A 62 -2.71 14.18 -12.12
CA ASP A 62 -2.60 13.26 -13.26
C ASP A 62 -1.61 12.07 -13.03
N GLU A 63 -1.02 11.99 -11.84
CA GLU A 63 -0.18 10.90 -11.36
C GLU A 63 -1.05 9.74 -10.84
N ASP A 64 -1.45 8.87 -11.76
CA ASP A 64 -1.89 7.51 -11.43
C ASP A 64 -0.76 6.71 -10.74
N LEU A 65 -1.13 5.72 -9.93
CA LEU A 65 -0.17 4.74 -9.41
C LEU A 65 0.39 3.92 -10.56
N ASN A 66 1.70 4.03 -10.80
CA ASN A 66 2.34 3.22 -11.84
C ASN A 66 2.51 1.76 -11.40
N VAL A 67 2.69 0.88 -12.39
CA VAL A 67 2.81 -0.57 -12.18
C VAL A 67 3.97 -0.91 -11.24
N GLU A 68 5.09 -0.20 -11.36
CA GLU A 68 6.28 -0.41 -10.53
C GLU A 68 6.03 -0.07 -9.05
N HIS A 69 5.18 0.93 -8.78
CA HIS A 69 4.79 1.28 -7.43
C HIS A 69 3.96 0.16 -6.81
N LEU A 70 2.96 -0.34 -7.53
CA LEU A 70 2.17 -1.48 -7.07
C LEU A 70 3.07 -2.70 -6.84
N GLN A 71 3.99 -3.00 -7.76
CA GLN A 71 4.96 -4.09 -7.60
C GLN A 71 5.82 -3.94 -6.33
N LEU A 72 6.27 -2.72 -5.99
CA LEU A 72 7.02 -2.47 -4.77
C LEU A 72 6.17 -2.74 -3.52
N LEU A 73 4.93 -2.23 -3.47
CA LEU A 73 4.02 -2.45 -2.35
C LEU A 73 3.77 -3.94 -2.14
N LEU A 74 3.48 -4.67 -3.21
CA LEU A 74 3.27 -6.11 -3.17
C LEU A 74 4.52 -6.87 -2.73
N LEU A 75 5.69 -6.50 -3.25
CA LEU A 75 6.97 -7.06 -2.80
C LEU A 75 7.13 -6.89 -1.29
N ILE A 76 6.91 -5.68 -0.76
CA ILE A 76 7.02 -5.42 0.68
C ILE A 76 6.02 -6.27 1.46
N PHE A 77 4.74 -6.30 1.05
CA PHE A 77 3.71 -7.07 1.73
C PHE A 77 4.00 -8.58 1.78
N HIS A 78 4.49 -9.13 0.67
CA HIS A 78 4.83 -10.55 0.60
C HIS A 78 6.05 -10.91 1.46
N ASN A 79 6.96 -9.96 1.72
CA ASN A 79 8.10 -10.17 2.63
C ASN A 79 7.77 -9.95 4.11
N PHE A 80 6.57 -9.47 4.45
CA PHE A 80 6.13 -9.43 5.84
C PHE A 80 5.78 -10.80 6.40
N SER A 81 5.93 -10.93 7.71
CA SER A 81 5.38 -12.05 8.47
C SER A 81 3.85 -11.99 8.48
N GLU A 82 3.21 -13.03 9.00
CA GLU A 82 1.76 -13.04 9.23
C GLU A 82 1.29 -11.86 10.09
N LYS A 83 2.08 -11.48 11.12
CA LYS A 83 1.83 -10.30 11.95
C LYS A 83 1.93 -9.00 11.14
N GLY A 84 2.98 -8.84 10.35
CA GLY A 84 3.16 -7.64 9.51
C GLY A 84 2.05 -7.48 8.47
N ARG A 85 1.67 -8.58 7.79
CA ARG A 85 0.55 -8.58 6.83
C ARG A 85 -0.77 -8.21 7.50
N ARG A 86 -1.05 -8.75 8.69
CA ARG A 86 -2.24 -8.37 9.48
C ARG A 86 -2.25 -6.89 9.86
N ASN A 87 -1.09 -6.33 10.21
CA ASN A 87 -0.97 -4.89 10.49
C ASN A 87 -1.28 -4.03 9.26
N VAL A 88 -0.77 -4.41 8.07
CA VAL A 88 -1.10 -3.71 6.81
C VAL A 88 -2.60 -3.79 6.50
N LEU A 89 -3.22 -4.96 6.63
CA LEU A 89 -4.67 -5.11 6.44
C LEU A 89 -5.46 -4.23 7.41
N THR A 90 -5.03 -4.17 8.67
CA THR A 90 -5.67 -3.36 9.72
C THR A 90 -5.56 -1.86 9.39
N LEU A 91 -4.39 -1.41 8.93
CA LEU A 91 -4.16 -0.05 8.47
C LEU A 91 -5.08 0.32 7.30
N CYS A 92 -5.20 -0.54 6.29
CA CYS A 92 -6.12 -0.33 5.16
C CYS A 92 -7.59 -0.27 5.64
N MET A 93 -8.02 -1.21 6.48
CA MET A 93 -9.38 -1.24 7.03
C MET A 93 -9.73 0.03 7.80
N GLN A 94 -8.82 0.52 8.65
CA GLN A 94 -9.01 1.75 9.41
C GLN A 94 -9.15 2.96 8.48
N ALA A 95 -8.28 3.07 7.46
CA ALA A 95 -8.38 4.16 6.49
C ALA A 95 -9.71 4.13 5.71
N ILE A 96 -10.15 2.95 5.27
CA ILE A 96 -11.43 2.79 4.57
C ILE A 96 -12.61 3.17 5.48
N ALA A 97 -12.61 2.71 6.74
CA ALA A 97 -13.65 3.03 7.71
C ALA A 97 -13.73 4.53 8.01
N GLU A 98 -12.58 5.20 8.17
CA GLU A 98 -12.51 6.65 8.35
C GLU A 98 -13.06 7.39 7.12
N ILE A 99 -12.68 6.99 5.90
CA ILE A 99 -13.22 7.60 4.67
C ILE A 99 -14.73 7.39 4.57
N ALA A 100 -15.22 6.18 4.87
CA ALA A 100 -16.63 5.83 4.82
C ALA A 100 -17.47 6.69 5.78
N ALA A 101 -16.91 7.04 6.95
CA ALA A 101 -17.56 7.93 7.91
C ALA A 101 -17.68 9.39 7.42
N HIS A 102 -16.94 9.78 6.37
CA HIS A 102 -16.93 11.13 5.80
C HIS A 102 -17.48 11.16 4.36
N VAL A 103 -18.30 10.17 3.97
CA VAL A 103 -18.82 10.01 2.59
C VAL A 103 -19.60 11.22 2.08
N ASP A 104 -20.27 11.98 2.96
CA ASP A 104 -21.04 13.15 2.56
C ASP A 104 -20.18 14.26 1.90
N SER A 105 -18.86 14.30 2.19
CA SER A 105 -17.93 15.23 1.53
C SER A 105 -17.40 14.72 0.18
N GLN A 106 -17.58 13.43 -0.12
CA GLN A 106 -16.98 12.73 -1.27
C GLN A 106 -17.91 12.68 -2.50
N LEU A 107 -19.19 12.98 -2.34
CA LEU A 107 -20.20 12.85 -3.40
C LEU A 107 -20.09 13.92 -4.51
N GLN A 108 -19.10 14.80 -4.45
CA GLN A 108 -18.90 15.87 -5.45
C GLN A 108 -18.10 15.42 -6.69
N ALA A 109 -17.42 14.27 -6.66
CA ALA A 109 -16.65 13.74 -7.79
C ALA A 109 -16.55 12.19 -7.76
N VAL A 110 -16.09 11.58 -8.85
CA VAL A 110 -15.81 10.13 -8.89
C VAL A 110 -14.70 9.82 -7.86
N PRO A 111 -14.93 8.93 -6.88
CA PRO A 111 -14.01 8.72 -5.77
C PRO A 111 -12.86 7.79 -6.18
N LEU A 112 -12.04 8.21 -7.16
CA LEU A 112 -10.95 7.42 -7.74
C LEU A 112 -9.91 6.97 -6.70
N ASN A 113 -9.60 7.84 -5.73
CA ASN A 113 -8.67 7.50 -4.64
C ASN A 113 -9.23 6.42 -3.71
N LEU A 114 -10.55 6.43 -3.43
CA LEU A 114 -11.20 5.36 -2.70
C LEU A 114 -11.17 4.05 -3.49
N ALA A 115 -11.48 4.09 -4.79
CA ALA A 115 -11.41 2.92 -5.65
C ALA A 115 -10.01 2.28 -5.64
N ARG A 116 -8.94 3.10 -5.66
CA ARG A 116 -7.55 2.62 -5.56
C ARG A 116 -7.29 1.89 -4.23
N ILE A 117 -7.69 2.46 -3.09
CA ILE A 117 -7.54 1.80 -1.78
C ILE A 117 -8.31 0.48 -1.75
N LEU A 118 -9.55 0.47 -2.26
CA LEU A 118 -10.38 -0.73 -2.27
C LEU A 118 -9.79 -1.84 -3.14
N LEU A 119 -9.27 -1.52 -4.33
CA LEU A 119 -8.61 -2.50 -5.21
C LEU A 119 -7.35 -3.08 -4.59
N VAL A 120 -6.52 -2.25 -3.95
CA VAL A 120 -5.34 -2.74 -3.23
C VAL A 120 -5.77 -3.64 -2.07
N PHE A 121 -6.76 -3.21 -1.28
CA PHE A 121 -7.27 -3.98 -0.14
C PHE A 121 -7.84 -5.34 -0.57
N ASP A 122 -8.63 -5.37 -1.64
CA ASP A 122 -9.17 -6.61 -2.21
C ASP A 122 -8.05 -7.59 -2.59
N TYR A 123 -7.02 -7.11 -3.29
CA TYR A 123 -5.86 -7.93 -3.63
C TYR A 123 -5.17 -8.49 -2.36
N LEU A 124 -4.93 -7.64 -1.36
CA LEU A 124 -4.26 -8.03 -0.12
C LEU A 124 -5.06 -9.10 0.64
N LEU A 125 -6.39 -8.96 0.71
CA LEU A 125 -7.27 -9.94 1.34
C LEU A 125 -7.20 -11.30 0.63
N HIS A 126 -7.21 -11.30 -0.70
CA HIS A 126 -7.04 -12.54 -1.47
C HIS A 126 -5.69 -13.20 -1.18
N GLN A 127 -4.59 -12.43 -1.11
CA GLN A 127 -3.27 -13.00 -0.81
C GLN A 127 -3.14 -13.49 0.64
N TYR A 128 -3.75 -12.79 1.60
CA TYR A 128 -3.73 -13.18 3.00
C TYR A 128 -4.60 -14.41 3.28
N SER A 129 -5.70 -14.58 2.54
CA SER A 129 -6.62 -15.71 2.70
C SER A 129 -6.27 -16.96 1.89
N LYS A 130 -5.20 -16.91 1.07
CA LYS A 130 -4.73 -18.09 0.32
C LYS A 130 -4.43 -19.23 1.29
N ALA A 131 -5.17 -20.32 1.13
CA ALA A 131 -4.95 -21.54 1.88
C ALA A 131 -3.52 -22.05 1.62
N PRO A 132 -2.80 -22.47 2.67
CA PRO A 132 -1.44 -23.00 2.50
C PRO A 132 -1.40 -24.19 1.54
N MET A 133 -0.46 -24.17 0.58
CA MET A 133 -0.35 -25.22 -0.44
C MET A 133 -0.16 -26.62 0.16
N TYR A 134 0.48 -26.73 1.32
CA TYR A 134 0.65 -28.01 2.03
C TYR A 134 -0.68 -28.69 2.42
N LEU A 135 -1.79 -27.94 2.50
CA LEU A 135 -3.12 -28.53 2.74
C LEU A 135 -3.68 -29.25 1.50
N PHE A 136 -3.13 -28.97 0.32
CA PHE A 136 -3.57 -29.53 -0.96
C PHE A 136 -2.62 -30.60 -1.50
N GLU A 137 -1.45 -30.79 -0.89
CA GLU A 137 -0.56 -31.92 -1.15
C GLU A 137 -1.13 -33.15 -0.42
N GLN A 138 -2.01 -33.90 -1.09
CA GLN A 138 -2.54 -35.20 -0.66
C GLN A 138 -2.14 -36.29 -1.65
#